data_AF-A0A967I9N9-F1
#
_entry.id   AF-A0A967I9N9-F1
#
_cell.length_a   1.000
_cell.length_b   1.000
_cell.length_c   1.000
_cell.angle_alpha   90.00
_cell.angle_beta   90.00
_cell.angle_gamma   90.00
#
_symmetry.space_group_name_H-M   'P 1'
#
loop_
_entity.id
_entity.type
_entity.pdbx_description
1 polymer ?
#
loop_
_entity_poly.entity_id
_entity_poly.type
_entity_poly.pdbx_seq_one_letter_code
_entity_poly.pdbx_strand_id
1 'polypeptide(L)' 'MPVFDKKDFPKVLTQVEQGIVAPLYFLHGEDYLVKSALAQLTEILVPESQQSTNLEVVDGNQADFRQILDNVNTFA' A
#
# COMPACT_ATOMS: atom_id res chain seq x y z
N MET A 1 10.82 11.44 -3.69
CA MET A 1 10.15 10.20 -4.11
C MET A 1 10.07 10.21 -5.63
N PRO A 2 10.46 9.12 -6.32
CA PRO A 2 10.25 9.00 -7.75
C PRO A 2 8.75 9.05 -8.06
N VAL A 3 8.38 9.72 -9.15
CA VAL A 3 7.00 9.82 -9.62
C VAL A 3 6.85 8.90 -10.83
N PHE A 4 5.79 8.09 -10.84
CA PHE A 4 5.48 7.18 -11.92
C PHE A 4 4.10 7.51 -12.47
N ASP A 5 4.00 7.66 -13.79
CA ASP A 5 2.72 7.74 -14.45
C ASP A 5 2.07 6.35 -14.53
N LYS A 6 0.76 6.30 -14.78
CA LYS A 6 0.00 5.05 -14.99
C LYS A 6 0.70 4.07 -15.94
N LYS A 7 1.35 4.57 -16.99
CA LYS A 7 2.05 3.77 -18.01
C LYS A 7 3.28 3.05 -17.45
N ASP A 8 3.89 3.61 -16.40
CA ASP A 8 5.08 3.10 -15.75
C ASP A 8 4.76 2.30 -14.49
N PHE A 9 3.50 2.27 -14.04
CA PHE A 9 3.06 1.48 -12.90
C PHE A 9 3.45 -0.01 -12.97
N PRO A 10 3.42 -0.69 -14.15
CA PRO A 10 3.91 -2.06 -14.25
C PRO A 10 5.39 -2.22 -13.83
N LYS A 11 6.23 -1.19 -14.01
CA LYS A 11 7.63 -1.23 -13.54
C LYS A 11 7.71 -1.23 -12.01
N VAL A 12 6.80 -0.52 -11.35
CA VAL A 12 6.69 -0.52 -9.89
C VAL A 12 6.29 -1.91 -9.41
N LEU A 13 5.31 -2.55 -10.05
CA LEU A 13 4.92 -3.93 -9.71
C LEU A 13 6.09 -4.90 -9.85
N THR A 14 6.85 -4.83 -10.95
CA THR A 14 8.05 -5.66 -11.13
C THR A 14 9.11 -5.41 -10.05
N GLN A 15 9.29 -4.16 -9.60
CA GLN A 15 10.20 -3.86 -8.48
C GLN A 15 9.73 -4.51 -7.17
N VAL A 16 8.42 -4.44 -6.89
CA VAL A 16 7.82 -5.05 -5.71
C VAL A 16 7.96 -6.57 -5.75
N GLU A 17 7.69 -7.21 -6.90
CA GLU A 17 7.88 -8.66 -7.11
C GLU A 17 9.34 -9.09 -6.90
N GLN A 18 10.30 -8.21 -7.20
CA GLN A 18 11.73 -8.45 -6.98
C GLN A 18 12.16 -8.19 -5.52
N GLY A 19 11.24 -7.85 -4.62
CA GLY A 19 11.51 -7.51 -3.23
C GLY A 19 12.06 -6.10 -3.00
N ILE A 20 12.09 -5.26 -4.05
CA ILE A 20 12.48 -3.85 -3.95
C ILE A 20 11.23 -3.04 -3.57
N VAL A 21 10.89 -3.09 -2.28
CA VAL A 21 9.68 -2.47 -1.74
C VAL A 21 10.01 -1.10 -1.14
N ALA A 22 9.32 -0.06 -1.61
CA ALA A 22 9.36 1.24 -0.96
C ALA A 22 8.52 1.22 0.33
N PRO A 23 8.94 1.94 1.40
CA PRO A 23 8.21 1.96 2.67
C PRO A 23 6.90 2.75 2.61
N LEU A 24 6.72 3.60 1.59
CA LEU A 24 5.53 4.44 1.43
C LEU A 24 5.20 4.61 -0.05
N TYR A 25 3.93 4.36 -0.39
CA TYR A 25 3.37 4.62 -1.71
C TYR A 25 2.29 5.70 -1.59
N PHE A 26 2.34 6.70 -2.47
CA PHE A 26 1.29 7.70 -2.59
C PHE A 26 0.60 7.51 -3.95
N LEU A 27 -0.65 7.04 -3.92
CA LEU A 27 -1.46 6.83 -5.10
C LEU A 27 -2.46 7.98 -5.24
N HIS A 28 -2.47 8.65 -6.39
CA HIS A 28 -3.41 9.74 -6.67
C HIS A 28 -3.85 9.71 -8.13
N GLY A 29 -5.05 10.22 -8.41
CA GLY A 29 -5.64 10.24 -9.74
C GLY A 29 -7.11 9.83 -9.73
N GLU A 30 -7.54 9.14 -10.78
CA GLU A 30 -8.92 8.67 -10.91
C GLU A 30 -9.20 7.50 -9.93
N ASP A 31 -10.34 7.53 -9.25
CA ASP A 31 -10.72 6.57 -8.20
C ASP A 31 -10.55 5.10 -8.63
N TYR A 32 -10.97 4.75 -9.85
CA TYR A 32 -10.88 3.37 -10.31
C TYR A 32 -9.43 2.92 -10.52
N LEU A 33 -8.54 3.84 -10.93
CA LEU A 33 -7.12 3.56 -11.08
C LEU A 33 -6.45 3.39 -9.74
N VAL A 34 -6.75 4.27 -8.79
CA VAL A 34 -6.20 4.20 -7.43
C VAL A 34 -6.62 2.90 -6.78
N LYS A 35 -7.90 2.53 -6.84
CA LYS A 35 -8.41 1.27 -6.29
C LYS A 35 -7.78 0.05 -6.95
N SER A 36 -7.65 0.06 -8.27
CA SER A 36 -7.01 -1.03 -9.03
C SER A 36 -5.52 -1.17 -8.72
N ALA A 37 -4.80 -0.06 -8.58
CA ALA A 37 -3.38 -0.04 -8.22
C ALA A 37 -3.15 -0.52 -6.79
N LEU A 38 -3.99 -0.07 -5.85
CA LEU A 38 -3.96 -0.52 -4.46
C LEU A 38 -4.19 -2.03 -4.37
N ALA A 39 -5.20 -2.57 -5.06
CA ALA A 39 -5.49 -4.00 -5.05
C ALA A 39 -4.30 -4.84 -5.53
N GLN A 40 -3.67 -4.43 -6.65
CA GLN A 40 -2.49 -5.12 -7.19
C GLN A 40 -1.30 -5.07 -6.23
N LEU A 41 -1.05 -3.92 -5.58
CA LEU A 41 0.02 -3.81 -4.59
C LEU A 41 -0.25 -4.67 -3.36
N THR A 42 -1.47 -4.64 -2.84
CA THR A 42 -1.86 -5.43 -1.66
C THR A 42 -1.73 -6.93 -1.93
N GLU A 43 -2.14 -7.40 -3.10
CA GLU A 43 -2.03 -8.82 -3.48
C GLU A 43 -0.58 -9.32 -3.47
N ILE A 44 0.37 -8.50 -3.93
CA ILE A 44 1.80 -8.85 -3.97
C ILE A 44 2.45 -8.69 -2.59
N LEU A 45 2.14 -7.60 -1.89
CA LEU A 45 2.80 -7.23 -0.62
C LEU A 45 2.28 -8.02 0.58
N VAL A 46 0.98 -8.31 0.62
CA VAL A 46 0.32 -8.99 1.74
C VAL A 46 -0.58 -10.09 1.17
N PRO A 47 -0.04 -11.32 1.03
CA PRO A 47 -0.81 -12.46 0.58
C PRO A 47 -2.07 -12.66 1.44
N GLU A 48 -3.15 -13.15 0.84
CA GLU A 48 -4.48 -13.25 1.48
C GLU A 48 -4.46 -13.93 2.86
N SER A 49 -3.60 -14.95 3.04
CA SER A 49 -3.43 -15.66 4.31
C SER A 49 -2.86 -14.81 5.46
N GLN A 50 -2.25 -13.67 5.16
CA GLN A 50 -1.62 -12.76 6.11
C GLN A 50 -2.36 -11.43 6.26
N GLN A 51 -3.38 -11.16 5.45
CA GLN A 51 -4.10 -9.88 5.48
C GLN A 51 -4.84 -9.65 6.80
N SER A 52 -5.35 -10.71 7.44
CA SER A 52 -6.09 -10.58 8.70
C SER A 52 -5.26 -10.07 9.88
N THR A 53 -3.93 -10.22 9.83
CA THR A 53 -3.03 -9.76 10.90
C THR A 53 -2.13 -8.61 10.47
N ASN A 54 -1.80 -8.52 9.18
CA ASN A 54 -0.76 -7.62 8.68
C ASN A 54 -1.28 -6.50 7.75
N LEU A 55 -2.61 -6.42 7.54
CA LEU A 55 -3.23 -5.34 6.77
C LEU A 55 -4.30 -4.63 7.60
N GLU A 56 -4.17 -3.32 7.72
CA GLU A 56 -5.16 -2.45 8.33
C GLU A 56 -5.59 -1.37 7.34
N VAL A 57 -6.90 -1.20 7.17
CA VAL A 57 -7.48 -0.14 6.34
C VAL A 57 -7.97 0.97 7.25
N VAL A 58 -7.43 2.18 7.06
CA VAL A 58 -7.73 3.33 7.90
C VAL A 58 -8.38 4.43 7.05
N ASP A 59 -9.55 4.92 7.49
CA ASP A 59 -10.19 6.09 6.89
C ASP A 59 -9.71 7.37 7.60
N GLY A 60 -9.01 8.24 6.87
CA GLY A 60 -8.45 9.49 7.40
C GLY A 60 -9.49 10.46 8.00
N ASN A 61 -10.77 10.33 7.68
CA ASN A 61 -11.83 11.13 8.29
C ASN A 61 -12.26 10.63 9.67
N GLN A 62 -11.98 9.37 9.99
CA GLN A 62 -12.41 8.70 11.23
C GLN A 62 -11.22 8.22 12.09
N ALA A 63 -10.00 8.35 11.58
CA ALA A 63 -8.82 7.81 12.21
C ALA A 63 -8.36 8.60 13.45
N ASP A 64 -8.05 7.88 14.53
CA ASP A 64 -7.23 8.44 15.62
C ASP A 64 -5.75 8.24 15.27
N PHE A 65 -5.07 9.34 14.97
CA PHE A 65 -3.64 9.35 14.63
C PHE A 65 -2.75 8.69 15.69
N ARG A 66 -3.15 8.69 16.97
CA ARG A 66 -2.37 8.03 18.03
C ARG A 66 -2.42 6.51 17.90
N GLN A 67 -3.61 5.97 17.63
CA GLN A 67 -3.80 4.54 17.44
C GLN A 67 -3.01 4.03 16.22
N ILE A 68 -2.99 4.80 15.12
CA ILE A 68 -2.19 4.47 13.93
C ILE A 68 -0.70 4.39 14.27
N LEU A 69 -0.18 5.36 15.03
CA LEU A 69 1.23 5.39 15.43
C LEU A 69 1.59 4.19 16.32
N ASP A 70 0.71 3.83 17.24
CA ASP A 70 0.93 2.66 18.11
C ASP A 70 0.95 1.35 17.29
N ASN A 71 0.06 1.22 16.30
CA ASN A 71 0.02 0.05 15.41
C ASN A 71 1.29 -0.07 14.55
N VAL A 72 1.78 1.04 13.97
CA VAL A 72 3.02 1.07 13.17
C VAL A 72 4.26 0.77 14.02
N ASN A 73 4.26 1.14 15.30
CA ASN A 73 5.35 0.85 16.23
C ASN A 73 5.29 -0.56 16.83
N THR A 74 4.20 -1.30 16.58
CA THR A 74 4.06 -2.68 17.04
C THR A 74 4.86 -3.59 16.12
N PHE A 75 6.13 -3.85 16.50
CA PHE A 75 6.88 -4.97 15.96
C PHE A 75 6.34 -6.27 16.57
N ALA A 76 5.68 -7.10 15.76
CA ALA A 76 5.36 -8.48 16.08
C ALA A 76 6.29 -9.42 15.30
#